data_AF-A0A953NEG9-F1
#
_entry.id   AF-A0A953NEG9-F1
#
_cell.length_a   1.000
_cell.length_b   1.000
_cell.length_c   1.000
_cell.angle_alpha   90.00
_cell.angle_beta   90.00
_cell.angle_gamma   90.00
#
_symmetry.space_group_name_H-M   'P 1'
#
loop_
_entity.id
_entity.type
_entity.pdbx_description
1 polymer ?
#
loop_
_entity_poly.entity_id
_entity_poly.type
_entity_poly.pdbx_seq_one_letter_code
_entity_poly.pdbx_strand_id
1 'polypeptide(L)'
;MYNTVAKTPNALINNPYSQKETINNQEICQVVKIVDGFGSKLKNVPLLAPKEIIIKYIKDNYSIYVIDRLLEKWIKEPKKAPGRLTSSPWPDRIEIKSINKIDKYTYKVTGEIIEITSSEIVLDGVAAKRPIVL
;
A
#
# COMPACT_ATOMS: atom_id res chain seq x y z
N MET A 1 -9.02 16.73 -60.18
CA MET A 1 -8.02 15.96 -59.41
C MET A 1 -7.37 16.89 -58.41
N TYR A 2 -7.56 16.58 -57.12
CA TYR A 2 -6.89 17.01 -55.89
C TYR A 2 -6.70 18.50 -55.57
N ASN A 3 -7.51 18.90 -54.60
CA ASN A 3 -7.50 20.10 -53.77
C ASN A 3 -6.30 20.06 -52.81
N THR A 4 -5.43 21.08 -52.80
CA THR A 4 -4.35 21.22 -51.81
C THR A 4 -4.84 22.05 -50.62
N VAL A 5 -5.43 21.38 -49.63
CA VAL A 5 -5.70 22.02 -48.33
C VAL A 5 -4.42 21.98 -47.51
N ALA A 6 -3.94 23.17 -47.16
CA ALA A 6 -2.80 23.40 -46.30
C ALA A 6 -2.95 22.66 -44.95
N LYS A 7 -1.87 21.99 -44.55
CA LYS A 7 -1.71 21.29 -43.29
C LYS A 7 -1.65 22.33 -42.16
N THR A 8 -2.74 22.50 -41.43
CA THR A 8 -2.76 23.33 -40.21
C THR A 8 -1.86 22.68 -39.14
N PRO A 9 -0.96 23.44 -38.49
CA PRO A 9 -0.07 22.90 -37.46
C PRO A 9 -0.83 22.47 -36.20
N ASN A 10 -0.40 21.32 -35.64
CA ASN A 10 -0.82 20.77 -34.35
C ASN A 10 -0.84 21.85 -33.26
N ALA A 11 -2.02 22.34 -32.90
CA ALA A 11 -2.22 23.06 -31.65
C ALA A 11 -2.15 22.03 -30.51
N LEU A 12 -1.23 22.24 -29.57
CA LEU A 12 -1.15 21.49 -28.31
C LEU A 12 -2.43 21.79 -27.52
N ILE A 13 -3.39 20.85 -27.54
CA ILE A 13 -4.60 20.93 -26.73
C ILE A 13 -4.20 20.62 -25.28
N ASN A 14 -3.97 21.66 -24.49
CA ASN A 14 -3.88 21.55 -23.03
C ASN A 14 -5.29 21.31 -22.46
N ASN A 15 -5.76 20.06 -22.52
CA ASN A 15 -7.01 19.65 -21.90
C ASN A 15 -6.80 19.46 -20.37
N PRO A 16 -7.38 20.31 -19.51
CA PRO A 16 -7.20 20.21 -18.06
C PRO A 16 -7.77 18.90 -17.49
N TYR A 17 -8.71 18.26 -18.18
CA TYR A 17 -9.25 16.95 -17.78
C TYR A 17 -8.23 15.83 -17.98
N SER A 18 -7.46 15.85 -19.07
CA SER A 18 -6.40 14.85 -19.34
C SER A 18 -5.25 14.97 -18.33
N GLN A 19 -4.88 16.19 -17.94
CA GLN A 19 -3.87 16.42 -16.90
C GLN A 19 -4.37 15.98 -15.52
N LYS A 20 -5.62 16.31 -15.15
CA LYS A 20 -6.22 15.89 -13.87
C LYS A 20 -6.36 14.38 -13.75
N GLU A 21 -6.77 13.70 -14.82
CA GLU A 21 -6.87 12.24 -14.89
C GLU A 21 -5.49 11.56 -14.81
N THR A 22 -4.51 12.09 -15.54
CA THR A 22 -3.10 11.61 -15.46
C THR A 22 -2.51 11.79 -14.07
N ILE A 23 -2.70 12.95 -13.44
CA ILE A 23 -2.25 13.24 -12.07
C ILE A 23 -2.92 12.27 -11.08
N ASN A 24 -4.23 12.06 -11.18
CA ASN A 24 -4.96 11.13 -10.32
C ASN A 24 -4.42 9.70 -10.45
N ASN A 25 -4.09 9.25 -11.66
CA ASN A 25 -3.50 7.93 -11.90
C ASN A 25 -2.09 7.80 -11.28
N GLN A 26 -1.28 8.86 -11.33
CA GLN A 26 0.05 8.87 -10.71
C GLN A 26 -0.05 8.87 -9.17
N GLU A 27 -0.94 9.66 -8.59
CA GLU A 27 -1.19 9.68 -7.15
C GLU A 27 -1.69 8.30 -6.67
N ILE A 28 -2.65 7.69 -7.37
CA ILE A 28 -3.14 6.34 -7.06
C ILE A 28 -2.01 5.31 -7.15
N CYS A 29 -1.16 5.38 -8.18
CA CYS A 29 0.00 4.48 -8.29
C CYS A 29 0.96 4.59 -7.10
N GLN A 30 1.16 5.81 -6.57
CA GLN A 30 1.97 6.02 -5.36
C GLN A 30 1.30 5.42 -4.12
N VAL A 31 -0.01 5.63 -3.94
CA VAL A 31 -0.77 5.02 -2.84
C VAL A 31 -0.66 3.50 -2.87
N VAL A 32 -0.87 2.88 -4.03
CA VAL A 32 -0.73 1.43 -4.21
C VAL A 32 0.66 0.95 -3.82
N LYS A 33 1.73 1.61 -4.31
CA LYS A 33 3.11 1.24 -3.96
C LYS A 33 3.41 1.32 -2.47
N ILE A 34 2.88 2.34 -1.79
CA ILE A 34 3.05 2.50 -0.35
C ILE A 34 2.34 1.37 0.40
N VAL A 35 1.09 1.07 0.02
CA VAL A 35 0.28 0.04 0.68
C VAL A 35 0.85 -1.37 0.43
N ASP A 36 1.24 -1.68 -0.81
CA ASP A 36 1.88 -2.95 -1.16
C ASP A 36 3.22 -3.10 -0.44
N GLY A 37 4.03 -2.04 -0.45
CA GLY A 37 5.29 -1.98 0.26
C GLY A 37 5.12 -2.25 1.75
N PHE A 38 4.21 -1.53 2.40
CA PHE A 38 3.88 -1.72 3.82
C PHE A 38 3.35 -3.13 4.11
N GLY A 39 2.40 -3.61 3.31
CA GLY A 39 1.81 -4.94 3.42
C GLY A 39 2.85 -6.05 3.35
N SER A 40 3.82 -5.95 2.42
CA SER A 40 4.90 -6.93 2.26
C SER A 40 5.82 -7.07 3.47
N LYS A 41 5.85 -6.05 4.34
CA LYS A 41 6.69 -6.02 5.54
C LYS A 41 6.01 -6.57 6.78
N LEU A 42 4.70 -6.81 6.76
CA LEU A 42 3.96 -7.27 7.94
C LEU A 42 4.53 -8.58 8.51
N LYS A 43 4.89 -9.54 7.66
CA LYS A 43 5.52 -10.81 8.09
C LYS A 43 6.87 -10.63 8.80
N ASN A 44 7.55 -9.50 8.64
CA ASN A 44 8.85 -9.28 9.25
C ASN A 44 8.76 -8.89 10.72
N VAL A 45 7.59 -8.54 11.25
CA VAL A 45 7.42 -8.10 12.64
C VAL A 45 6.86 -9.23 13.51
N PRO A 46 7.69 -9.93 14.31
CA PRO A 46 7.25 -11.06 15.13
C PRO A 46 6.65 -10.60 16.47
N LEU A 47 5.33 -10.48 16.56
CA LEU A 47 4.64 -9.90 17.73
C LEU A 47 4.76 -10.72 19.03
N LEU A 48 5.24 -11.98 18.95
CA LEU A 48 5.52 -12.84 20.10
C LEU A 48 6.99 -12.80 20.57
N ALA A 49 7.86 -12.05 19.88
CA ALA A 49 9.25 -11.86 20.31
C ALA A 49 9.36 -10.95 21.56
N PRO A 50 10.53 -10.87 22.21
CA PRO A 50 10.79 -9.87 23.24
C PRO A 50 10.54 -8.46 22.73
N LYS A 51 10.11 -7.55 23.63
CA LYS A 51 9.65 -6.20 23.29
C LYS A 51 10.68 -5.43 22.47
N GLU A 52 11.94 -5.52 22.84
CA GLU A 52 13.08 -4.84 22.23
C GLU A 52 13.27 -5.30 20.77
N ILE A 53 13.06 -6.60 20.52
CA ILE A 53 13.10 -7.18 19.18
C ILE A 53 11.94 -6.63 18.35
N ILE A 54 10.71 -6.62 18.87
CA ILE A 54 9.55 -6.08 18.14
C ILE A 54 9.79 -4.61 17.76
N ILE A 55 10.28 -3.79 18.69
CA ILE A 55 10.59 -2.37 18.45
C ILE A 55 11.62 -2.20 17.32
N LYS A 56 12.70 -3.00 17.33
CA LYS A 56 13.69 -2.99 16.26
C LYS A 56 13.04 -3.28 14.91
N TYR A 57 12.27 -4.37 14.82
CA TYR A 57 11.62 -4.75 13.57
C TYR A 57 10.57 -3.75 13.11
N ILE A 58 9.80 -3.14 14.00
CA ILE A 58 8.88 -2.03 13.67
C ILE A 58 9.64 -0.88 13.01
N LYS A 59 10.75 -0.41 13.61
CA LYS A 59 11.55 0.69 13.06
C LYS A 59 12.11 0.34 11.69
N ASP A 60 12.72 -0.83 11.57
CA ASP A 60 13.39 -1.29 10.35
C ASP A 60 12.41 -1.48 9.18
N ASN A 61 11.16 -1.88 9.48
CA ASN A 61 10.20 -2.26 8.46
C ASN A 61 9.15 -1.19 8.16
N TYR A 62 8.80 -0.32 9.11
CA TYR A 62 7.66 0.60 8.97
C TYR A 62 8.04 2.06 8.80
N SER A 63 9.25 2.49 9.19
CA SER A 63 9.66 3.91 9.20
C SER A 63 9.49 4.63 7.87
N ILE A 64 9.64 3.95 6.74
CA ILE A 64 9.49 4.54 5.40
C ILE A 64 8.04 4.62 4.91
N TYR A 65 7.11 3.94 5.59
CA TYR A 65 5.70 3.81 5.18
C TYR A 65 4.73 4.57 6.07
N VAL A 66 5.10 4.83 7.32
CA VAL A 66 4.22 5.48 8.29
C VAL A 66 4.84 6.75 8.84
N ILE A 67 3.98 7.71 9.18
CA ILE A 67 4.41 8.94 9.84
C ILE A 67 4.93 8.66 11.27
N ASP A 68 5.85 9.50 11.74
CA ASP A 68 6.52 9.35 13.04
C ASP A 68 5.54 9.17 14.20
N ARG A 69 4.44 9.94 14.21
CA ARG A 69 3.42 9.85 15.26
C ARG A 69 2.82 8.44 15.39
N LEU A 70 2.59 7.76 14.26
CA LEU A 70 2.05 6.40 14.26
C LEU A 70 3.14 5.39 14.65
N LEU A 71 4.36 5.59 14.14
CA LEU A 71 5.51 4.77 14.49
C LEU A 71 5.79 4.80 16.00
N GLU A 72 5.80 5.98 16.62
CA GLU A 72 5.97 6.17 18.06
C GLU A 72 4.87 5.47 18.88
N LYS A 73 3.62 5.53 18.41
CA LYS A 73 2.51 4.83 19.07
C LYS A 73 2.76 3.32 19.09
N TRP A 74 3.23 2.76 17.98
CA TRP A 74 3.61 1.35 17.91
C TRP A 74 4.88 1.03 18.70
N ILE A 75 5.87 1.93 18.79
CA ILE A 75 7.04 1.73 19.65
C ILE A 75 6.65 1.69 21.15
N LYS A 76 5.71 2.55 21.57
CA LYS A 76 5.19 2.58 22.94
C LYS A 76 4.42 1.30 23.28
N GLU A 77 3.62 0.82 22.34
CA GLU A 77 2.83 -0.41 22.48
C GLU A 77 3.05 -1.39 21.31
N PRO A 78 4.20 -2.12 21.25
CA PRO A 78 4.60 -2.90 20.08
C PRO A 78 3.63 -4.00 19.66
N LYS A 79 2.89 -4.58 20.62
CA LYS A 79 1.88 -5.61 20.34
C LYS A 79 0.64 -5.08 19.61
N LYS A 80 0.45 -3.76 19.56
CA LYS A 80 -0.63 -3.11 18.79
C LYS A 80 -0.23 -2.82 17.34
N ALA A 81 1.03 -3.04 16.98
CA ALA A 81 1.47 -2.90 15.60
C ALA A 81 0.96 -4.08 14.76
N PRO A 82 0.68 -3.87 13.46
CA PRO A 82 0.53 -4.96 12.51
C PRO A 82 1.78 -5.84 12.50
N GLY A 83 1.62 -7.15 12.33
CA GLY A 83 2.74 -8.10 12.34
C GLY A 83 2.26 -9.54 12.32
N ARG A 84 3.22 -10.48 12.35
CA ARG A 84 2.92 -11.92 12.45
C ARG A 84 2.92 -12.39 13.89
N LEU A 85 2.00 -13.31 14.21
CA LEU A 85 1.94 -14.00 15.49
C LEU A 85 2.63 -15.37 15.42
N THR A 86 2.39 -16.12 14.35
CA THR A 86 2.98 -17.45 14.14
C THR A 86 4.01 -17.43 13.00
N SER A 87 4.64 -18.59 12.75
CA SER A 87 5.48 -18.80 11.57
C SER A 87 4.67 -19.24 10.34
N SER A 88 3.41 -19.63 10.51
CA SER A 88 2.41 -19.98 9.50
C SER A 88 1.04 -20.12 10.20
N PRO A 89 -0.05 -19.58 9.64
CA PRO A 89 -0.08 -18.62 8.53
C PRO A 89 0.53 -17.27 8.94
N TRP A 90 0.98 -16.46 7.97
CA TRP A 90 1.50 -15.10 8.22
C TRP A 90 0.89 -14.09 7.26
N PRO A 91 0.81 -12.79 7.66
CA PRO A 91 0.37 -11.72 6.77
C PRO A 91 1.40 -11.52 5.66
N ASP A 92 1.01 -11.80 4.42
CA ASP A 92 1.89 -11.70 3.26
C ASP A 92 1.76 -10.35 2.54
N ARG A 93 0.53 -9.91 2.31
CA ARG A 93 0.22 -8.69 1.54
C ARG A 93 -1.07 -8.03 2.01
N ILE A 94 -1.30 -6.82 1.53
CA ILE A 94 -2.60 -6.14 1.62
C ILE A 94 -3.21 -6.13 0.22
N GLU A 95 -4.36 -6.75 0.05
CA GLU A 95 -5.18 -6.60 -1.16
C GLU A 95 -6.06 -5.36 -1.03
N ILE A 96 -5.81 -4.36 -1.87
CA ILE A 96 -6.60 -3.13 -1.91
C ILE A 96 -7.97 -3.41 -2.52
N LYS A 97 -9.04 -3.03 -1.82
CA LYS A 97 -10.42 -3.08 -2.32
C LYS A 97 -10.88 -1.74 -2.87
N SER A 98 -10.52 -0.64 -2.20
CA SER A 98 -10.83 0.70 -2.70
C SER A 98 -9.82 1.73 -2.24
N ILE A 99 -9.65 2.77 -3.06
CA ILE A 99 -8.86 3.97 -2.75
C ILE A 99 -9.79 5.15 -2.96
N ASN A 100 -10.04 5.92 -1.90
CA ASN A 100 -10.90 7.08 -1.94
C ASN A 100 -10.11 8.32 -1.55
N LYS A 101 -10.04 9.32 -2.44
CA LYS A 101 -9.41 10.61 -2.14
C LYS A 101 -10.30 11.38 -1.16
N ILE A 102 -9.74 11.74 0.00
CA ILE A 102 -10.44 12.49 1.05
C ILE A 102 -10.20 13.98 0.90
N ASP A 103 -8.95 14.36 0.62
CA ASP A 103 -8.54 15.74 0.36
C ASP A 103 -7.37 15.78 -0.64
N LYS A 104 -6.69 16.92 -0.77
CA LYS A 104 -5.60 17.11 -1.74
C LYS A 104 -4.47 16.08 -1.59
N TYR A 105 -4.14 15.64 -0.37
CA TYR A 105 -3.00 14.79 -0.07
C TYR A 105 -3.35 13.53 0.72
N THR A 106 -4.61 13.39 1.15
CA THR A 106 -5.07 12.26 1.95
C THR A 106 -5.94 11.32 1.14
N TYR A 107 -5.60 10.04 1.20
CA TYR A 107 -6.38 8.95 0.63
C TYR A 107 -6.75 7.98 1.74
N LYS A 108 -7.99 7.51 1.70
CA LYS A 108 -8.46 6.40 2.52
C LYS A 108 -8.40 5.13 1.69
N VAL A 109 -7.71 4.12 2.20
CA VAL A 109 -7.60 2.81 1.55
C VAL A 109 -8.36 1.80 2.38
N THR A 110 -9.25 1.05 1.74
CA THR A 110 -9.85 -0.15 2.34
C THR A 110 -9.27 -1.38 1.65
N GLY A 111 -8.98 -2.40 2.44
CA GLY A 111 -8.33 -3.60 1.93
C GLY A 111 -8.48 -4.79 2.85
N GLU A 112 -7.79 -5.86 2.50
CA GLU A 112 -7.70 -7.09 3.28
C GLU A 112 -6.23 -7.49 3.43
N ILE A 113 -5.77 -7.71 4.65
CA ILE A 113 -4.53 -8.44 4.90
C ILE A 113 -4.78 -9.90 4.51
N ILE A 114 -4.01 -10.38 3.55
CA ILE A 114 -4.03 -11.77 3.11
C ILE A 114 -2.97 -12.52 3.88
N GLU A 115 -3.40 -13.58 4.57
CA GLU A 115 -2.49 -14.50 5.23
C GLU A 115 -2.36 -15.77 4.42
N ILE A 116 -1.13 -16.29 4.34
CA ILE A 116 -0.81 -17.52 3.61
C ILE A 116 -0.05 -18.47 4.52
N THR A 117 -0.13 -19.76 4.20
CA THR A 117 0.74 -20.79 4.77
C THR A 117 1.89 -21.15 3.83
N SER A 118 2.93 -21.79 4.35
CA SER A 118 4.05 -22.30 3.53
C SER A 118 3.59 -23.21 2.37
N SER A 119 2.52 -23.99 2.57
CA SER A 119 1.96 -24.89 1.56
C SER A 119 1.20 -24.13 0.45
N GLU A 120 0.61 -22.98 0.79
CA GLU A 120 -0.22 -22.18 -0.11
C GLU A 120 0.58 -21.21 -0.97
N ILE A 121 1.83 -20.89 -0.61
CA ILE A 121 2.76 -20.09 -1.45
C ILE A 121 2.83 -20.64 -2.88
N VAL A 122 2.75 -21.96 -3.04
CA VAL A 122 2.85 -22.66 -4.33
C VAL A 122 1.56 -22.56 -5.16
N LEU A 123 0.42 -22.21 -4.54
CA LEU A 123 -0.91 -22.30 -5.15
C LEU A 123 -1.69 -20.96 -5.17
N ASP A 124 -1.06 -19.85 -4.81
CA ASP A 124 -1.73 -18.56 -4.53
C ASP A 124 -2.89 -18.73 -3.51
N GLY A 125 -2.72 -19.67 -2.58
CA GLY A 125 -3.72 -20.01 -1.59
C GLY A 125 -3.83 -18.93 -0.51
N VAL A 126 -5.03 -18.78 0.04
CA VAL A 126 -5.30 -17.85 1.14
C VAL A 126 -5.74 -18.64 2.36
N ALA A 127 -4.93 -18.56 3.43
CA ALA A 127 -5.26 -19.16 4.72
C ALA A 127 -6.36 -18.37 5.44
N ALA A 128 -6.23 -17.04 5.43
CA ALA A 128 -7.16 -16.13 6.09
C ALA A 128 -7.15 -14.74 5.46
N LYS A 129 -8.24 -14.00 5.67
CA LYS A 129 -8.36 -12.59 5.28
C LYS A 129 -8.77 -11.77 6.48
N ARG A 130 -8.10 -10.64 6.71
CA ARG A 130 -8.44 -9.69 7.77
C ARG A 130 -8.67 -8.30 7.20
N PRO A 131 -9.84 -7.66 7.42
CA PRO A 131 -10.09 -6.34 6.88
C PRO A 131 -9.13 -5.29 7.49
N ILE A 132 -8.75 -4.31 6.68
CA ILE A 132 -7.93 -3.16 7.12
C ILE A 132 -8.42 -1.87 6.46
N VAL A 133 -8.29 -0.77 7.21
CA VAL A 133 -8.48 0.60 6.72
C VAL A 133 -7.22 1.39 7.04
N LEU A 134 -6.68 2.08 6.04
CA LEU A 134 -5.52 2.95 6.12
C LEU A 134 -5.90 4.39 5.75
#